data_AF-A0A3D0ICY0-F1
#
_entry.id   AF-A0A3D0ICY0-F1
#
_cell.length_a   1.000
_cell.length_b   1.000
_cell.length_c   1.000
_cell.angle_alpha   90.00
_cell.angle_beta   90.00
_cell.angle_gamma   90.00
#
_symmetry.space_group_name_H-M   'P 1'
#
loop_
_entity.id
_entity.type
_entity.pdbx_description
1 polymer ?
#
loop_
_entity_poly.entity_id
_entity_poly.type
_entity_poly.pdbx_seq_one_letter_code
_entity_poly.pdbx_strand_id
1 'polypeptide(L)'
;MPCPALRSPSLWWDSSVFSWQRSCGRSFISCAAKSCGLWRFPNLAVAPAISGPHQRARISLSRGVRWPIGQPGPISPGGKQNQMDRRRQNRVRLCTPCELQANGRKFAGTLVDLSEGGLSVRLPGEELENGTPAVVVLTLPRGERLIVESLVWHSRRLKPSRNEKSVWMVGLVVANPSEAYLKLVAERSEVRATRRPSPQAPGAAAPSPAAAPEAMVGPAWRVRLQLSGSPRSRTILVETESAEDAAARALEIAGAHWIVLEVAKA
;
A
#
# COMPACT_ATOMS: atom_id res chain seq x y z
N MET A 1 -3.34 -47.99 -43.54
CA MET A 1 -2.62 -47.45 -42.38
C MET A 1 -2.60 -45.93 -42.45
N PRO A 2 -3.32 -45.23 -41.57
CA PRO A 2 -3.10 -43.81 -41.32
C PRO A 2 -2.73 -43.54 -39.84
N CYS A 3 -1.79 -42.62 -39.62
CA CYS A 3 -1.40 -42.10 -38.31
C CYS A 3 -2.51 -41.22 -37.69
N PRO A 4 -2.81 -41.33 -36.39
CA PRO A 4 -3.62 -40.33 -35.70
C PRO A 4 -2.74 -39.19 -35.15
N ALA A 5 -3.27 -37.97 -35.32
CA ALA A 5 -2.67 -36.70 -34.96
C ALA A 5 -2.56 -36.47 -33.44
N LEU A 6 -1.44 -35.87 -33.03
CA LEU A 6 -1.21 -35.31 -31.71
C LEU A 6 -2.10 -34.07 -31.48
N ARG A 7 -2.96 -34.11 -30.46
CA ARG A 7 -3.64 -32.93 -29.90
C ARG A 7 -2.90 -32.46 -28.65
N SER A 8 -2.50 -31.20 -28.63
CA SER A 8 -1.94 -30.50 -27.47
C SER A 8 -3.00 -30.29 -26.38
N PRO A 9 -2.67 -30.43 -25.08
CA PRO A 9 -3.60 -30.11 -24.00
C PRO A 9 -3.60 -28.60 -23.69
N SER A 10 -4.77 -27.99 -23.83
CA SER A 10 -5.12 -26.69 -23.27
C SER A 10 -5.26 -26.80 -21.75
N LEU A 11 -4.39 -26.12 -21.00
CA LEU A 11 -4.50 -25.96 -19.54
C LEU A 11 -5.62 -24.98 -19.21
N TRP A 12 -6.78 -25.52 -18.82
CA TRP A 12 -7.83 -24.80 -18.11
C TRP A 12 -7.56 -24.92 -16.60
N TRP A 13 -7.52 -23.80 -15.89
CA TRP A 13 -7.56 -23.80 -14.42
C TRP A 13 -8.99 -24.07 -13.99
N ASP A 14 -9.26 -25.29 -13.54
CA ASP A 14 -10.53 -25.68 -12.93
C ASP A 14 -10.62 -25.08 -11.51
N SER A 15 -11.71 -24.37 -11.29
CA SER A 15 -12.10 -23.78 -10.02
C SER A 15 -13.22 -24.63 -9.47
N SER A 16 -12.93 -25.52 -8.51
CA SER A 16 -14.01 -26.25 -7.85
C SER A 16 -13.68 -26.72 -6.43
N VAL A 17 -14.49 -26.18 -5.52
CA VAL A 17 -15.19 -26.89 -4.44
C VAL A 17 -14.36 -27.30 -3.21
N PHE A 18 -14.35 -26.43 -2.20
CA PHE A 18 -14.22 -26.86 -0.81
C PHE A 18 -15.61 -27.15 -0.24
N SER A 19 -15.90 -28.44 -0.11
CA SER A 19 -17.04 -28.99 0.62
C SER A 19 -16.91 -28.71 2.12
N TRP A 20 -17.93 -28.08 2.70
CA TRP A 20 -18.07 -27.86 4.14
C TRP A 20 -18.93 -28.97 4.73
N GLN A 21 -18.30 -29.93 5.40
CA GLN A 21 -18.99 -30.97 6.15
C GLN A 21 -19.29 -30.45 7.56
N ARG A 22 -20.57 -30.20 7.84
CA ARG A 22 -21.10 -29.94 9.18
C ARG A 22 -21.09 -31.25 9.98
N SER A 23 -20.64 -31.22 11.23
CA SER A 23 -21.29 -31.98 12.30
C SER A 23 -20.96 -31.42 13.69
N CYS A 24 -21.92 -31.59 14.59
CA CYS A 24 -22.15 -30.91 15.84
C CYS A 24 -21.38 -31.49 17.04
N GLY A 25 -21.22 -30.67 18.10
CA GLY A 25 -21.76 -31.01 19.43
C GLY A 25 -20.89 -31.73 20.46
N ARG A 26 -20.67 -31.03 21.59
CA ARG A 26 -20.69 -31.48 23.00
C ARG A 26 -19.83 -32.66 23.48
N SER A 27 -18.93 -32.30 24.39
CA SER A 27 -18.71 -32.83 25.75
C SER A 27 -18.63 -34.33 26.06
N PHE A 28 -17.63 -34.61 26.91
CA PHE A 28 -17.56 -35.60 28.00
C PHE A 28 -16.94 -37.00 27.74
N ILE A 29 -16.10 -37.37 28.71
CA ILE A 29 -15.67 -38.71 29.16
C ILE A 29 -14.32 -39.25 28.64
N SER A 30 -13.39 -39.29 29.60
CA SER A 30 -12.26 -40.21 29.74
C SER A 30 -12.69 -41.68 29.61
N CYS A 31 -12.01 -42.47 28.79
CA CYS A 31 -11.87 -43.90 29.04
C CYS A 31 -10.59 -44.48 28.42
N ALA A 32 -10.02 -45.40 29.16
CA ALA A 32 -8.75 -46.08 28.94
C ALA A 32 -8.81 -47.16 27.86
N ALA A 33 -7.62 -47.48 27.35
CA ALA A 33 -7.12 -48.77 26.86
C ALA A 33 -8.12 -49.80 26.30
N LYS A 34 -7.92 -50.18 25.02
CA LYS A 34 -7.52 -51.56 24.66
C LYS A 34 -7.17 -51.69 23.18
N SER A 35 -6.19 -52.55 22.97
CA SER A 35 -5.66 -53.12 21.73
C SER A 35 -6.70 -53.57 20.71
N CYS A 36 -6.39 -53.40 19.42
CA CYS A 36 -6.29 -54.46 18.40
C CYS A 36 -6.23 -53.82 17.01
N GLY A 37 -5.32 -54.30 16.15
CA GLY A 37 -5.35 -53.97 14.73
C GLY A 37 -3.99 -53.99 14.06
N LEU A 38 -3.42 -55.19 13.92
CA LEU A 38 -2.35 -55.46 12.95
C LEU A 38 -2.82 -55.03 11.55
N TRP A 39 -2.15 -54.04 10.97
CA TRP A 39 -2.07 -53.87 9.52
C TRP A 39 -0.59 -53.75 9.16
N ARG A 40 -0.05 -54.82 8.56
CA ARG A 40 1.26 -54.83 7.92
C ARG A 40 1.17 -54.00 6.63
N PHE A 41 1.83 -52.85 6.60
CA PHE A 41 2.18 -52.16 5.36
C PHE A 41 3.57 -52.60 4.90
N PRO A 42 3.81 -52.77 3.59
CA PRO A 42 5.12 -53.13 3.07
C PRO A 42 6.12 -51.98 3.24
N ASN A 43 7.34 -52.35 3.62
CA ASN A 43 8.54 -51.53 3.65
C ASN A 43 8.71 -50.73 2.35
N LEU A 44 8.39 -49.43 2.40
CA LEU A 44 8.99 -48.45 1.50
C LEU A 44 10.17 -47.85 2.24
N ALA A 45 11.37 -48.14 1.73
CA ALA A 45 12.63 -47.61 2.20
C ALA A 45 12.55 -46.07 2.29
N VAL A 46 12.64 -45.58 3.53
CA VAL A 46 12.87 -44.17 3.83
C VAL A 46 14.29 -43.85 3.36
N ALA A 47 14.40 -43.17 2.22
CA ALA A 47 15.64 -42.49 1.86
C ALA A 47 15.92 -41.43 2.94
N PRO A 48 17.14 -41.36 3.51
CA PRO A 48 17.47 -40.32 4.46
C PRO A 48 17.36 -38.96 3.75
N ALA A 49 16.46 -38.13 4.29
CA ALA A 49 16.39 -36.72 3.96
C ALA A 49 17.78 -36.10 4.15
N ILE A 50 18.36 -35.61 3.05
CA ILE A 50 19.51 -34.73 3.08
C ILE A 50 19.03 -33.45 3.76
N SER A 51 19.23 -33.38 5.07
CA SER A 51 19.10 -32.19 5.89
C SER A 51 20.20 -31.22 5.48
N GLY A 52 19.98 -30.53 4.36
CA GLY A 52 20.77 -29.35 4.02
C GLY A 52 20.67 -28.36 5.17
N PRO A 53 21.77 -27.71 5.59
CA PRO A 53 21.74 -26.77 6.68
C PRO A 53 20.74 -25.67 6.32
N HIS A 54 19.62 -25.60 7.05
CA HIS A 54 18.80 -24.40 7.11
C HIS A 54 19.72 -23.29 7.60
N GLN A 55 20.33 -22.57 6.66
CA GLN A 55 20.96 -21.30 6.92
C GLN A 55 19.85 -20.39 7.42
N ARG A 56 19.65 -20.37 8.75
CA ARG A 56 19.07 -19.24 9.42
C ARG A 56 20.03 -18.10 9.15
N ALA A 57 19.83 -17.42 8.02
CA ALA A 57 20.41 -16.12 7.79
C ALA A 57 20.02 -15.29 9.00
N ARG A 58 20.95 -15.15 9.94
CA ARG A 58 20.84 -14.17 11.01
C ARG A 58 20.89 -12.86 10.25
N ILE A 59 19.71 -12.28 10.01
CA ILE A 59 19.59 -10.91 9.56
C ILE A 59 20.10 -10.09 10.74
N SER A 60 21.42 -9.90 10.75
CA SER A 60 22.06 -8.96 11.64
C SER A 60 21.63 -7.61 11.12
N LEU A 61 20.57 -7.04 11.71
CA LEU A 61 20.36 -5.60 11.68
C LEU A 61 21.71 -4.98 11.98
N SER A 62 22.28 -4.27 11.00
CA SER A 62 23.60 -3.68 11.12
C SER A 62 23.62 -2.86 12.41
N ARG A 63 24.24 -3.41 13.47
CA ARG A 63 24.36 -2.79 14.79
C ARG A 63 25.28 -1.59 14.60
N GLY A 64 24.72 -0.48 14.18
CA GLY A 64 25.52 0.66 13.72
C GLY A 64 24.82 1.61 12.77
N VAL A 65 23.63 1.27 12.24
CA VAL A 65 22.77 2.31 11.65
C VAL A 65 22.27 3.18 12.81
N ARG A 66 23.08 4.19 13.14
CA ARG A 66 22.71 5.27 14.03
C ARG A 66 21.63 6.05 13.31
N TRP A 67 20.40 5.62 13.51
CA TRP A 67 19.22 6.36 13.09
C TRP A 67 19.38 7.79 13.57
N PRO A 68 19.14 8.80 12.73
CA PRO A 68 18.97 10.16 13.21
C PRO A 68 17.67 10.19 14.02
N ILE A 69 17.73 9.70 15.26
CA ILE A 69 16.81 10.06 16.36
C ILE A 69 17.26 11.42 16.93
N GLY A 70 18.14 12.14 16.21
CA GLY A 70 18.34 13.55 16.42
C GLY A 70 17.05 14.26 16.08
N GLN A 71 16.64 15.18 16.96
CA GLN A 71 15.71 16.25 16.64
C GLN A 71 15.93 16.72 15.19
N PRO A 72 14.86 17.07 14.44
CA PRO A 72 14.97 17.51 13.05
C PRO A 72 16.10 18.54 12.94
N GLY A 73 17.25 18.08 12.44
CA GLY A 73 18.41 18.93 12.27
C GLY A 73 18.07 20.02 11.27
N PRO A 74 18.78 21.17 11.32
CA PRO A 74 18.58 22.25 10.37
C PRO A 74 18.68 21.68 8.95
N ILE A 75 17.52 21.67 8.28
CA ILE A 75 17.34 21.25 6.92
C ILE A 75 18.37 22.00 6.09
N SER A 76 19.24 21.27 5.38
CA SER A 76 20.24 21.89 4.53
C SER A 76 19.55 22.92 3.60
N PRO A 77 20.02 24.17 3.53
CA PRO A 77 19.34 25.27 2.84
C PRO A 77 19.43 25.19 1.30
N GLY A 78 19.64 24.00 0.73
CA GLY A 78 19.85 23.79 -0.71
C GLY A 78 18.73 23.08 -1.46
N GLY A 79 17.66 22.65 -0.78
CA GLY A 79 16.56 21.94 -1.45
C GLY A 79 15.25 22.15 -0.73
N LYS A 80 14.54 23.23 -1.04
CA LYS A 80 13.12 23.42 -0.69
C LYS A 80 12.26 22.43 -1.49
N GLN A 81 12.50 21.13 -1.36
CA GLN A 81 11.49 20.15 -1.71
C GLN A 81 10.40 20.29 -0.66
N ASN A 82 9.36 21.03 -1.05
CA ASN A 82 8.17 21.31 -0.29
C ASN A 82 7.74 20.06 0.49
N GLN A 83 7.53 20.18 1.79
CA GLN A 83 6.94 19.11 2.61
C GLN A 83 5.58 18.65 2.03
N MET A 84 4.91 19.50 1.24
CA MET A 84 3.73 19.16 0.44
C MET A 84 4.03 18.25 -0.76
N ASP A 85 5.20 18.32 -1.40
CA ASP A 85 5.56 17.46 -2.55
C ASP A 85 5.79 16.00 -2.15
N ARG A 86 6.15 15.73 -0.89
CA ARG A 86 6.22 14.35 -0.38
C ARG A 86 4.86 13.62 -0.46
N ARG A 87 3.74 14.35 -0.47
CA ARG A 87 2.39 13.75 -0.66
C ARG A 87 2.05 13.45 -2.12
N ARG A 88 2.83 13.96 -3.08
CA ARG A 88 2.62 13.74 -4.53
C ARG A 88 3.44 12.58 -5.08
N GLN A 89 4.28 11.92 -4.27
CA GLN A 89 5.00 10.74 -4.72
C GLN A 89 4.01 9.69 -5.25
N ASN A 90 4.26 9.22 -6.46
CA ASN A 90 3.44 8.23 -7.13
C ASN A 90 3.48 6.93 -6.33
N ARG A 91 2.39 6.62 -5.63
CA ARG A 91 2.23 5.35 -4.91
C ARG A 91 1.69 4.30 -5.85
N VAL A 92 2.47 3.25 -6.07
CA VAL A 92 2.04 2.10 -6.86
C VAL A 92 1.33 1.11 -5.96
N ARG A 93 0.08 0.79 -6.28
CA ARG A 93 -0.67 -0.24 -5.57
C ARG A 93 -0.13 -1.61 -5.96
N LEU A 94 0.20 -2.41 -4.96
CA LEU A 94 0.68 -3.77 -5.12
C LEU A 94 -0.04 -4.64 -4.08
N CYS A 95 -0.32 -5.91 -4.38
CA CYS A 95 -0.94 -6.83 -3.43
C CYS A 95 -0.03 -8.06 -3.28
N THR A 96 1.20 -7.83 -2.83
CA THR A 96 2.23 -8.88 -2.77
C THR A 96 2.38 -9.40 -1.35
N PRO A 97 2.36 -10.72 -1.12
CA PRO A 97 2.67 -11.30 0.19
C PRO A 97 4.06 -10.90 0.67
N CYS A 98 4.18 -10.57 1.96
CA CYS A 98 5.45 -10.18 2.55
C CYS A 98 5.59 -10.70 3.99
N GLU A 99 6.82 -10.81 4.46
CA GLU A 99 7.13 -11.00 5.88
C GLU A 99 7.67 -9.68 6.44
N LEU A 100 7.08 -9.21 7.54
CA LEU A 100 7.57 -8.06 8.28
C LEU A 100 8.24 -8.54 9.57
N GLN A 101 9.46 -8.07 9.83
CA GLN A 101 10.21 -8.35 11.04
C GLN A 101 10.34 -7.09 11.88
N ALA A 102 9.76 -7.07 13.08
CA ALA A 102 9.84 -5.95 14.01
C ALA A 102 9.87 -6.48 15.45
N ASN A 103 10.63 -5.83 16.34
CA ASN A 103 10.77 -6.24 17.75
C ASN A 103 11.14 -7.73 17.94
N GLY A 104 11.97 -8.28 17.04
CA GLY A 104 12.38 -9.69 17.05
C GLY A 104 11.28 -10.69 16.66
N ARG A 105 10.08 -10.22 16.29
CA ARG A 105 8.95 -11.04 15.85
C ARG A 105 8.80 -10.99 14.33
N LYS A 106 8.14 -12.02 13.79
CA LYS A 106 7.80 -12.14 12.37
C LYS A 106 6.30 -12.06 12.18
N PHE A 107 5.88 -11.22 11.25
CA PHE A 107 4.49 -11.01 10.88
C PHE A 107 4.31 -11.34 9.41
N ALA A 108 3.39 -12.25 9.09
CA ALA A 108 2.94 -12.42 7.72
C ALA A 108 1.99 -11.27 7.37
N GLY A 109 2.18 -10.67 6.20
CA GLY A 109 1.39 -9.52 5.77
C GLY A 109 1.21 -9.45 4.25
N THR A 110 0.54 -8.40 3.82
CA THR A 110 0.38 -8.08 2.40
C THR A 110 0.83 -6.65 2.18
N LEU A 111 1.84 -6.45 1.34
CA LEU A 111 2.22 -5.15 0.84
C LEU A 111 1.05 -4.60 -0.01
N VAL A 112 0.58 -3.39 0.28
CA VAL A 112 -0.59 -2.72 -0.33
C VAL A 112 -0.18 -1.63 -1.31
N ASP A 113 0.84 -0.85 -0.96
CA ASP A 113 1.42 0.15 -1.83
C ASP A 113 2.90 0.37 -1.52
N LEU A 114 3.60 0.89 -2.52
CA LEU A 114 5.02 1.26 -2.47
C LEU A 114 5.26 2.57 -3.23
N SER A 115 6.21 3.35 -2.74
CA SER A 115 6.78 4.53 -3.39
C SER A 115 8.27 4.60 -3.07
N GLU A 116 9.00 5.54 -3.66
CA GLU A 116 10.45 5.65 -3.44
C GLU A 116 10.84 5.79 -1.96
N GLY A 117 10.05 6.56 -1.18
CA GLY A 117 10.33 6.83 0.23
C GLY A 117 9.58 5.97 1.25
N GLY A 118 8.69 5.08 0.84
CA GLY A 118 7.81 4.42 1.79
C GLY A 118 6.97 3.29 1.21
N LEU A 119 6.40 2.49 2.11
CA LEU A 119 5.55 1.36 1.74
C LEU A 119 4.48 1.12 2.80
N SER A 120 3.34 0.57 2.40
CA SER A 120 2.22 0.29 3.31
C SER A 120 1.94 -1.21 3.37
N VAL A 121 1.96 -1.79 4.56
CA VAL A 121 1.73 -3.23 4.78
C VAL A 121 0.44 -3.44 5.56
N ARG A 122 -0.37 -4.41 5.11
CA ARG A 122 -1.56 -4.90 5.80
C ARG A 122 -1.16 -6.08 6.69
N LEU A 123 -1.36 -5.96 8.00
CA LEU A 123 -1.02 -6.98 9.01
C LEU A 123 -2.27 -7.48 9.75
N PRO A 124 -2.45 -8.80 9.92
CA PRO A 124 -3.51 -9.33 10.75
C PRO A 124 -3.15 -9.22 12.24
N GLY A 125 -4.01 -8.60 13.03
CA GLY A 125 -4.02 -8.75 14.49
C GLY A 125 -3.08 -7.87 15.31
N GLU A 126 -1.93 -7.42 14.79
CA GLU A 126 -0.92 -6.71 15.59
C GLU A 126 -0.74 -5.25 15.19
N GLU A 127 -0.78 -4.38 16.19
CA GLU A 127 -0.38 -2.97 16.10
C GLU A 127 1.13 -2.86 16.32
N LEU A 128 1.79 -2.00 15.54
CA LEU A 128 3.20 -1.70 15.72
C LEU A 128 3.38 -0.25 16.16
N GLU A 129 4.27 -0.02 17.12
CA GLU A 129 4.57 1.30 17.64
C GLU A 129 5.33 2.15 16.62
N ASN A 130 5.01 3.45 16.56
CA ASN A 130 5.71 4.39 15.70
C ASN A 130 7.18 4.51 16.12
N GLY A 131 8.07 4.63 15.14
CA GLY A 131 9.52 4.64 15.33
C GLY A 131 10.17 3.26 15.42
N THR A 132 9.38 2.18 15.51
CA THR A 132 9.92 0.81 15.57
C THR A 132 10.71 0.47 14.30
N PRO A 133 11.98 0.02 14.42
CA PRO A 133 12.73 -0.51 13.30
C PRO A 133 12.10 -1.81 12.76
N ALA A 134 11.97 -1.86 11.44
CA ALA A 134 11.28 -2.93 10.74
C ALA A 134 12.05 -3.36 9.49
N VAL A 135 12.12 -4.67 9.26
CA VAL A 135 12.66 -5.24 8.02
C VAL A 135 11.54 -5.93 7.26
N VAL A 136 11.31 -5.50 6.03
CA VAL A 136 10.31 -6.09 5.15
C VAL A 136 11.02 -7.03 4.18
N VAL A 137 10.60 -8.29 4.14
CA VAL A 137 11.06 -9.28 3.17
C VAL A 137 9.94 -9.48 2.16
N LEU A 138 10.18 -9.01 0.93
CA LEU A 138 9.27 -9.15 -0.20
C LEU A 138 9.67 -10.37 -1.02
N THR A 139 8.72 -11.25 -1.30
CA THR A 139 8.91 -12.37 -2.24
C THR A 139 8.41 -11.94 -3.61
N LEU A 140 9.33 -11.78 -4.55
CA LEU A 140 9.00 -11.39 -5.93
C LEU A 140 8.49 -12.60 -6.73
N PRO A 141 7.72 -12.38 -7.83
CA PRO A 141 7.17 -13.48 -8.64
C PRO A 141 8.22 -14.45 -9.21
N ARG A 142 9.48 -14.01 -9.36
CA ARG A 142 10.60 -14.83 -9.83
C ARG A 142 11.24 -15.68 -8.72
N GLY A 143 10.70 -15.66 -7.51
CA GLY A 143 11.28 -16.33 -6.33
C GLY A 143 12.38 -15.54 -5.63
N GLU A 144 12.80 -14.42 -6.20
CA GLU A 144 13.77 -13.49 -5.60
C GLU A 144 13.21 -12.89 -4.31
N ARG A 145 14.09 -12.70 -3.31
CA ARG A 145 13.75 -12.07 -2.04
C ARG A 145 14.40 -10.70 -1.95
N LEU A 146 13.57 -9.68 -1.78
CA LEU A 146 14.02 -8.31 -1.59
C LEU A 146 13.86 -7.92 -0.12
N ILE A 147 14.96 -7.53 0.51
CA ILE A 147 15.01 -7.09 1.91
C ILE A 147 15.02 -5.56 1.94
N VAL A 148 14.08 -4.96 2.67
CA VAL A 148 13.93 -3.51 2.79
C VAL A 148 13.99 -3.11 4.26
N GLU A 149 15.00 -2.33 4.63
CA GLU A 149 15.12 -1.75 5.96
C GLU A 149 14.24 -0.49 6.06
N SER A 150 13.44 -0.43 7.12
CA SER A 150 12.39 0.58 7.27
C SER A 150 12.13 0.95 8.73
N LEU A 151 11.37 2.02 8.94
CA LEU A 151 10.84 2.44 10.22
C LEU A 151 9.32 2.52 10.17
N VAL A 152 8.65 2.13 11.25
CA VAL A 152 7.21 2.34 11.41
C VAL A 152 6.93 3.82 11.55
N TRP A 153 6.19 4.39 10.59
CA TRP A 153 5.80 5.80 10.60
C TRP A 153 4.43 6.01 11.22
N HIS A 154 3.46 5.17 10.86
CA HIS A 154 2.15 5.14 11.51
C HIS A 154 1.54 3.75 11.46
N SER A 155 0.76 3.40 12.47
CA SER A 155 -0.15 2.25 12.46
C SER A 155 -1.59 2.73 12.56
N ARG A 156 -2.49 2.18 11.73
CA ARG A 156 -3.92 2.47 11.83
C ARG A 156 -4.74 1.20 11.69
N ARG A 157 -5.79 1.10 12.50
CA ARG A 157 -6.76 0.01 12.41
C ARG A 157 -7.68 0.24 11.22
N LEU A 158 -7.80 -0.77 10.36
CA LEU A 158 -8.82 -0.79 9.31
C LEU A 158 -10.14 -1.25 9.89
N LYS A 159 -11.25 -0.71 9.37
CA LYS A 159 -12.59 -1.17 9.77
C LYS A 159 -12.71 -2.65 9.40
N PRO A 160 -12.94 -3.54 10.38
CA PRO A 160 -13.09 -4.96 10.08
C PRO A 160 -14.33 -5.17 9.22
N SER A 161 -14.22 -6.05 8.22
CA SER A 161 -15.40 -6.62 7.59
C SER A 161 -16.15 -7.48 8.62
N ARG A 162 -17.46 -7.70 8.44
CA ARG A 162 -18.39 -8.27 9.45
C ARG A 162 -17.91 -9.58 10.11
N ASN A 163 -17.02 -10.32 9.46
CA ASN A 163 -16.45 -11.60 9.93
C ASN A 163 -14.91 -11.65 9.92
N GLU A 164 -14.21 -10.54 9.69
CA GLU A 164 -12.75 -10.53 9.63
C GLU A 164 -12.12 -10.13 10.96
N LYS A 165 -11.01 -10.79 11.33
CA LYS A 165 -10.13 -10.34 12.42
C LYS A 165 -9.71 -8.89 12.18
N SER A 166 -9.46 -8.13 13.25
CA SER A 166 -8.95 -6.76 13.12
C SER A 166 -7.69 -6.74 12.28
N VAL A 167 -7.70 -5.91 11.24
CA VAL A 167 -6.58 -5.75 10.33
C VAL A 167 -5.96 -4.37 10.51
N TRP A 168 -4.64 -4.34 10.62
CA TRP A 168 -3.86 -3.13 10.74
C TRP A 168 -3.23 -2.76 9.41
N MET A 169 -3.18 -1.46 9.14
CA MET A 169 -2.40 -0.89 8.05
C MET A 169 -1.23 -0.12 8.65
N VAL A 170 -0.03 -0.61 8.38
CA VAL A 170 1.23 -0.06 8.87
C VAL A 170 1.91 0.68 7.73
N GLY A 171 2.09 1.99 7.90
CA GLY A 171 2.89 2.82 7.01
C GLY A 171 4.35 2.76 7.46
N LEU A 172 5.22 2.40 6.53
CA LEU A 172 6.66 2.24 6.74
C LEU A 172 7.41 3.28 5.90
N VAL A 173 8.43 3.90 6.49
CA VAL A 173 9.37 4.78 5.79
C VAL A 173 10.63 3.99 5.48
N VAL A 174 11.05 4.01 4.22
CA VAL A 174 12.26 3.30 3.78
C VAL A 174 13.47 4.14 4.18
N ALA A 175 14.40 3.51 4.90
CA ALA A 175 15.56 4.19 5.45
C ALA A 175 16.70 4.30 4.45
N ASN A 176 16.99 3.18 3.79
CA ASN A 176 18.04 3.06 2.80
C ASN A 176 17.49 2.25 1.62
N PRO A 177 16.88 2.91 0.61
CA PRO A 177 16.29 2.21 -0.52
C PRO A 177 17.40 1.55 -1.34
N SER A 178 17.40 0.22 -1.39
CA SER A 178 18.33 -0.52 -2.25
C SER A 178 18.04 -0.26 -3.73
N GLU A 179 19.05 -0.41 -4.58
CA GLU A 179 18.87 -0.27 -6.03
C GLU A 179 17.80 -1.24 -6.57
N ALA A 180 17.77 -2.46 -6.03
CA ALA A 180 16.74 -3.45 -6.37
C ALA A 180 15.32 -3.00 -5.97
N TYR A 181 15.19 -2.29 -4.84
CA TYR A 181 13.92 -1.69 -4.43
C TYR A 181 13.49 -0.56 -5.38
N LEU A 182 14.42 0.33 -5.76
CA LEU A 182 14.12 1.42 -6.69
C LEU A 182 13.74 0.90 -8.08
N LYS A 183 14.43 -0.14 -8.58
CA LYS A 183 14.07 -0.83 -9.83
C LYS A 183 12.65 -1.39 -9.76
N LEU A 184 12.29 -2.06 -8.66
CA LEU A 184 10.93 -2.56 -8.47
C LEU A 184 9.88 -1.43 -8.48
N VAL A 185 10.17 -0.29 -7.85
CA VAL A 185 9.27 0.89 -7.84
C VAL A 185 9.10 1.45 -9.26
N ALA A 186 10.19 1.58 -10.02
CA ALA A 186 10.18 2.09 -11.39
C ALA A 186 9.39 1.17 -12.33
N GLU A 187 9.71 -0.13 -12.37
CA GLU A 187 9.03 -1.12 -13.22
C GLU A 187 7.51 -1.13 -12.97
N ARG A 188 7.10 -1.08 -11.71
CA ARG A 188 5.66 -1.08 -11.35
C ARG A 188 4.98 0.24 -11.70
N SER A 189 5.70 1.35 -11.68
CA SER A 189 5.18 2.66 -12.08
C SER A 189 4.91 2.71 -13.60
N GLU A 190 5.82 2.16 -14.41
CA GLU A 190 5.67 2.08 -15.87
C GLU A 190 4.50 1.18 -16.30
N VAL A 191 4.35 0.01 -15.66
CA VAL A 191 3.20 -0.89 -15.92
C VAL A 191 1.86 -0.20 -15.62
N ARG A 192 1.82 0.67 -14.62
CA ARG A 192 0.61 1.45 -14.32
C ARG A 192 0.39 2.58 -15.33
N ALA A 193 1.45 3.25 -15.77
CA ALA A 193 1.37 4.31 -16.77
C ALA A 193 0.86 3.77 -18.11
N THR A 194 1.32 2.60 -18.53
CA THR A 194 0.88 1.93 -19.77
C THR A 194 -0.56 1.41 -19.70
N ARG A 195 -1.00 0.92 -18.53
CA ARG A 195 -2.36 0.39 -18.33
C ARG A 195 -3.43 1.45 -18.17
N ARG A 196 -3.08 2.70 -17.88
CA ARG A 196 -4.05 3.78 -17.87
C ARG A 196 -4.19 4.21 -19.33
N PRO A 197 -5.23 3.79 -20.08
CA PRO A 197 -5.51 4.44 -21.35
C PRO A 197 -5.62 5.91 -21.00
N SER A 198 -4.71 6.72 -21.56
CA SER A 198 -4.87 8.16 -21.54
C SER A 198 -6.31 8.38 -21.97
N PRO A 199 -7.17 9.06 -21.17
CA PRO A 199 -8.53 9.32 -21.60
C PRO A 199 -8.37 10.06 -22.93
N GLN A 200 -8.53 9.33 -24.04
CA GLN A 200 -8.64 9.94 -25.34
C GLN A 200 -9.78 10.90 -25.13
N ALA A 201 -9.45 12.20 -25.18
CA ALA A 201 -10.43 13.26 -25.08
C ALA A 201 -11.58 12.80 -25.98
N PRO A 202 -12.79 12.61 -25.44
CA PRO A 202 -13.90 12.14 -26.24
C PRO A 202 -14.03 13.14 -27.38
N GLY A 203 -13.61 12.72 -28.57
CA GLY A 203 -13.88 13.36 -29.84
C GLY A 203 -15.37 13.21 -30.10
N ALA A 204 -16.16 13.87 -29.28
CA ALA A 204 -17.56 14.11 -29.50
C ALA A 204 -17.65 15.63 -29.59
N ALA A 205 -17.63 16.11 -30.83
CA ALA A 205 -18.14 17.42 -31.19
C ALA A 205 -19.57 17.51 -30.64
N ALA A 206 -19.73 18.06 -29.44
CA ALA A 206 -21.02 18.47 -28.95
C ALA A 206 -21.48 19.64 -29.84
N PRO A 207 -22.71 19.60 -30.39
CA PRO A 207 -23.26 20.73 -31.11
C PRO A 207 -23.32 21.93 -30.17
N SER A 208 -22.80 23.06 -30.64
CA SER A 208 -22.82 24.36 -29.98
C SER A 208 -24.24 24.63 -29.45
N PRO A 209 -24.45 24.71 -28.12
CA PRO A 209 -25.72 25.18 -27.59
C PRO A 209 -25.92 26.63 -28.05
N ALA A 210 -27.10 26.90 -28.57
CA ALA A 210 -27.53 28.22 -29.01
C ALA A 210 -27.32 29.25 -27.89
N ALA A 211 -26.76 30.40 -28.30
CA ALA A 211 -26.34 31.50 -27.46
C ALA A 211 -27.37 31.89 -26.39
N ALA A 212 -27.09 31.51 -25.14
CA ALA A 212 -27.59 32.22 -23.97
C ALA A 212 -26.79 33.54 -23.84
N PRO A 213 -27.40 34.62 -23.34
CA PRO A 213 -26.78 35.93 -23.28
C PRO A 213 -25.43 35.85 -22.54
N GLU A 214 -24.38 36.35 -23.19
CA GLU A 214 -23.02 36.47 -22.66
C GLU A 214 -23.05 37.34 -21.39
N ALA A 215 -23.29 36.71 -20.24
CA ALA A 215 -22.97 37.31 -18.96
C ALA A 215 -21.45 37.52 -18.98
N MET A 216 -21.01 38.76 -18.77
CA MET A 216 -19.59 39.11 -18.70
C MET A 216 -18.97 38.32 -17.54
N VAL A 217 -18.41 37.16 -17.84
CA VAL A 217 -17.71 36.31 -16.87
C VAL A 217 -16.39 37.03 -16.58
N GLY A 218 -16.36 37.74 -15.45
CA GLY A 218 -15.12 38.27 -14.90
C GLY A 218 -14.09 37.16 -14.70
N PRO A 219 -12.80 37.48 -14.59
CA PRO A 219 -11.77 36.47 -14.36
C PRO A 219 -12.10 35.66 -13.10
N ALA A 220 -12.14 34.34 -13.23
CA ALA A 220 -12.32 33.44 -12.09
C ALA A 220 -10.98 33.27 -11.34
N TRP A 221 -11.05 33.28 -10.02
CA TRP A 221 -9.93 33.13 -9.11
C TRP A 221 -10.11 31.91 -8.21
N ARG A 222 -9.04 31.13 -8.07
CA ARG A 222 -8.93 30.01 -7.15
C ARG A 222 -8.22 30.46 -5.88
N VAL A 223 -8.98 30.60 -4.81
CA VAL A 223 -8.48 31.02 -3.49
C VAL A 223 -8.36 29.83 -2.56
N ARG A 224 -7.15 29.56 -2.08
CA ARG A 224 -6.86 28.49 -1.13
C ARG A 224 -6.81 29.06 0.28
N LEU A 225 -7.59 28.46 1.17
CA LEU A 225 -7.77 28.90 2.55
C LEU A 225 -7.34 27.79 3.52
N GLN A 226 -6.85 28.16 4.70
CA GLN A 226 -6.59 27.27 5.82
C GLN A 226 -7.27 27.80 7.09
N LEU A 227 -7.82 26.90 7.90
CA LEU A 227 -8.38 27.29 9.19
C LEU A 227 -7.23 27.53 10.19
N SER A 228 -7.23 28.69 10.84
CA SER A 228 -6.20 29.10 11.80
C SER A 228 -6.08 28.08 12.94
N GLY A 229 -4.85 27.68 13.24
CA GLY A 229 -4.56 26.64 14.24
C GLY A 229 -4.94 25.22 13.83
N SER A 230 -5.36 24.96 12.58
CA SER A 230 -5.81 23.65 12.12
C SER A 230 -5.13 23.23 10.81
N PRO A 231 -4.90 21.92 10.57
CA PRO A 231 -4.44 21.42 9.27
C PRO A 231 -5.53 21.41 8.18
N ARG A 232 -6.77 21.82 8.51
CA ARG A 232 -7.90 21.81 7.57
C ARG A 232 -7.75 22.94 6.56
N SER A 233 -7.86 22.60 5.27
CA SER A 233 -7.82 23.56 4.15
C SER A 233 -9.01 23.36 3.21
N ARG A 234 -9.37 24.41 2.47
CA ARG A 234 -10.33 24.34 1.35
C ARG A 234 -9.94 25.30 0.23
N THR A 235 -10.54 25.09 -0.93
CA THR A 235 -10.37 25.96 -2.09
C THR A 235 -11.74 26.49 -2.49
N ILE A 236 -11.84 27.79 -2.73
CA ILE A 236 -13.06 28.47 -3.17
C ILE A 236 -12.76 29.11 -4.52
N LEU A 237 -13.70 28.97 -5.47
CA LEU A 237 -13.66 29.70 -6.74
C LEU A 237 -14.52 30.95 -6.59
N VAL A 238 -13.97 32.10 -6.96
CA VAL A 238 -14.64 33.40 -6.87
C VAL A 238 -14.45 34.14 -8.18
N GLU A 239 -15.52 34.75 -8.69
CA GLU A 239 -15.48 35.62 -9.87
C GLU A 239 -15.38 37.08 -9.40
N THR A 240 -14.23 37.70 -9.61
CA THR A 240 -13.95 39.10 -9.26
C THR A 240 -12.91 39.66 -10.23
N GLU A 241 -12.85 40.98 -10.40
CA GLU A 241 -11.87 41.59 -11.31
C GLU A 241 -10.45 41.56 -10.72
N SER A 242 -10.32 41.65 -9.39
CA SER A 242 -9.05 41.68 -8.66
C SER A 242 -8.83 40.41 -7.80
N ALA A 243 -7.55 40.06 -7.63
CA ALA A 243 -7.11 39.01 -6.70
C ALA A 243 -7.39 39.37 -5.23
N GLU A 244 -7.31 40.65 -4.88
CA GLU A 244 -7.57 41.14 -3.52
C GLU A 244 -9.05 40.98 -3.16
N ASP A 245 -9.94 41.34 -4.09
CA ASP A 245 -11.38 41.14 -3.95
C ASP A 245 -11.74 39.66 -3.86
N ALA A 246 -11.07 38.81 -4.66
CA ALA A 246 -11.25 37.36 -4.59
C ALA A 246 -10.93 36.83 -3.20
N ALA A 247 -9.82 37.30 -2.61
CA ALA A 247 -9.39 36.91 -1.26
C ALA A 247 -10.40 37.36 -0.20
N ALA A 248 -10.85 38.62 -0.25
CA ALA A 248 -11.83 39.17 0.68
C ALA A 248 -13.17 38.41 0.60
N ARG A 249 -13.68 38.18 -0.62
CA ARG A 249 -14.92 37.45 -0.87
C ARG A 249 -14.82 35.97 -0.44
N ALA A 250 -13.67 35.34 -0.67
CA ALA A 250 -13.41 33.98 -0.22
C ALA A 250 -13.40 33.88 1.31
N LEU A 251 -12.85 34.87 2.03
CA LEU A 251 -12.89 34.94 3.49
C LEU A 251 -14.32 35.16 4.02
N GLU A 252 -15.11 36.01 3.36
CA GLU A 252 -16.52 36.25 3.69
C GLU A 252 -17.35 34.96 3.57
N ILE A 253 -17.22 34.24 2.44
CA ILE A 253 -17.87 32.93 2.23
C ILE A 253 -17.37 31.90 3.26
N ALA A 254 -16.10 32.01 3.67
CA ALA A 254 -15.50 31.04 4.56
C ALA A 254 -15.92 31.19 6.02
N GLY A 255 -16.18 32.42 6.46
CA GLY A 255 -16.42 32.76 7.85
C GLY A 255 -15.13 32.99 8.65
N ALA A 256 -15.29 33.29 9.94
CA ALA A 256 -14.19 33.63 10.83
C ALA A 256 -13.15 32.50 10.95
N HIS A 257 -11.93 32.89 11.35
CA HIS A 257 -10.76 32.01 11.60
C HIS A 257 -10.12 31.37 10.37
N TRP A 258 -10.54 31.70 9.15
CA TRP A 258 -9.82 31.27 7.94
C TRP A 258 -8.73 32.28 7.57
N ILE A 259 -7.61 31.78 7.07
CA ILE A 259 -6.50 32.55 6.52
C ILE A 259 -6.29 32.19 5.05
N VAL A 260 -5.97 33.18 4.22
CA VAL A 260 -5.65 32.99 2.80
C VAL A 260 -4.22 32.51 2.67
N LEU A 261 -4.02 31.40 1.97
CA LEU A 261 -2.71 30.83 1.69
C LEU A 261 -2.21 31.19 0.29
N GLU A 262 -3.11 31.13 -0.70
CA GLU A 262 -2.77 31.28 -2.12
C GLU A 262 -3.97 31.82 -2.88
N VAL A 263 -3.72 32.76 -3.79
CA VAL A 263 -4.71 33.28 -4.75
C VAL A 263 -4.11 33.12 -6.13
N ALA A 264 -4.77 32.33 -6.99
CA ALA A 264 -4.32 32.08 -8.35
C ALA A 264 -5.47 32.29 -9.32
N LYS A 265 -5.19 32.77 -10.53
CA LYS A 265 -6.18 32.80 -11.61
C LYS A 265 -6.55 31.36 -11.97
N ALA A 266 -7.86 31.07 -12.06
CA ALA A 266 -8.39 29.73 -12.26
C ALA A 266 -8.16 29.21 -13.69
#